data_AF-A0A815W6I6-F1
#
_entry.id   AF-A0A815W6I6-F1
#
_cell.length_a   1.000
_cell.length_b   1.000
_cell.length_c   1.000
_cell.angle_alpha   90.00
_cell.angle_beta   90.00
_cell.angle_gamma   90.00
#
_symmetry.space_group_name_H-M   'P 1'
#
loop_
_entity.id
_entity.type
_entity.pdbx_description
1 polymer ?
#
loop_
_entity_poly.entity_id
_entity_poly.type
_entity_poly.pdbx_seq_one_letter_code
_entity_poly.pdbx_strand_id
1 'polypeptide(L)'
;MDTDHELKMNLSRREIRVLLLHEFRLGHNVTEAASNICSTMGEDVLPTHTAQHWFNRFKNGNLELDDLPRYGRPLEVDVDLLKQLIEQDPRLTLRCLAEHLGCSYVAVEKHLIELGKTWKYGVWIPHE
;
A
#
# COMPACT_ATOMS: atom_id res chain seq x y z
N MET A 1 -43.74 -19.12 7.29
CA MET A 1 -43.16 -18.41 6.14
C MET A 1 -41.80 -17.97 6.61
N ASP A 2 -40.87 -18.91 6.51
CA ASP A 2 -39.54 -18.82 7.09
C ASP A 2 -38.80 -17.64 6.45
N THR A 3 -38.50 -16.63 7.27
CA THR A 3 -37.52 -15.62 6.94
C THR A 3 -36.16 -16.29 7.03
N ASP A 4 -35.67 -16.81 5.89
CA ASP A 4 -34.25 -17.11 5.70
C ASP A 4 -33.49 -15.81 5.98
N HIS A 5 -33.00 -15.68 7.21
CA HIS A 5 -32.00 -14.69 7.56
C HIS A 5 -30.74 -15.11 6.80
N GLU A 6 -30.59 -14.49 5.63
CA GLU A 6 -29.36 -14.45 4.84
C GLU A 6 -28.16 -14.30 5.78
N LEU A 7 -27.46 -15.41 6.00
CA LEU A 7 -26.23 -15.43 6.75
C LEU A 7 -25.21 -14.71 5.89
N LYS A 8 -25.13 -13.39 6.04
CA LYS A 8 -24.11 -12.57 5.41
C LYS A 8 -22.76 -12.98 5.98
N MET A 9 -22.15 -14.00 5.38
CA MET A 9 -20.83 -14.48 5.76
C MET A 9 -19.84 -13.37 5.44
N ASN A 10 -19.24 -12.79 6.47
CA ASN A 10 -18.21 -11.77 6.32
C ASN A 10 -16.91 -12.44 5.86
N LEU A 11 -16.79 -12.67 4.56
CA LEU A 11 -15.58 -13.23 3.95
C LEU A 11 -14.51 -12.15 3.82
N SER A 12 -13.30 -12.49 4.23
CA SER A 12 -12.11 -11.70 3.96
C SER A 12 -11.80 -11.69 2.47
N ARG A 13 -11.10 -10.64 2.02
CA ARG A 13 -10.64 -10.53 0.63
C ARG A 13 -9.82 -11.74 0.17
N ARG A 14 -9.06 -12.36 1.08
CA ARG A 14 -8.24 -13.53 0.77
C ARG A 14 -9.10 -14.76 0.52
N GLU A 15 -10.13 -15.00 1.33
CA GLU A 15 -11.05 -16.12 1.15
C GLU A 15 -11.81 -16.02 -0.18
N ILE A 16 -12.28 -14.83 -0.55
CA ILE A 16 -12.92 -14.60 -1.85
C ILE A 16 -11.97 -14.97 -3.00
N ARG A 17 -10.67 -14.66 -2.89
CA ARG A 17 -9.67 -15.00 -3.91
C ARG A 17 -9.39 -16.50 -3.97
N VAL A 18 -9.41 -17.20 -2.83
CA VAL A 18 -9.30 -18.67 -2.78
C VAL A 18 -10.47 -19.30 -3.54
N LEU A 19 -11.70 -18.83 -3.31
CA LEU A 19 -12.89 -19.31 -4.02
C LEU A 19 -12.79 -19.05 -5.52
N LEU A 20 -12.35 -17.85 -5.93
CA LEU A 20 -12.13 -17.52 -7.34
C LEU A 20 -11.09 -18.45 -7.99
N LEU A 21 -10.01 -18.78 -7.29
CA LEU A 21 -8.99 -19.71 -7.79
C LEU A 21 -9.54 -21.14 -7.91
N HIS A 22 -10.38 -21.56 -6.96
CA HIS A 22 -11.07 -22.85 -7.02
C HIS A 22 -11.97 -22.94 -8.26
N GLU A 23 -12.86 -21.96 -8.48
CA GLU A 23 -13.73 -21.91 -9.65
C GLU A 23 -12.95 -21.86 -10.97
N PHE A 24 -11.83 -21.12 -10.98
CA PHE A 24 -10.92 -21.08 -12.14
C PHE A 24 -10.32 -22.46 -12.45
N ARG A 25 -9.94 -23.24 -11.44
CA ARG A 25 -9.42 -24.61 -11.61
C ARG A 25 -10.48 -25.61 -12.06
N LEU A 26 -11.76 -25.36 -11.72
CA LEU A 26 -12.89 -26.13 -12.25
C LEU A 26 -13.16 -25.83 -13.73
N GLY A 27 -12.57 -24.78 -14.30
CA GLY A 27 -12.74 -24.40 -15.70
C GLY A 27 -14.00 -23.55 -15.95
N HIS A 28 -14.63 -23.03 -14.90
CA HIS A 28 -15.79 -22.15 -15.04
C HIS A 28 -15.41 -20.78 -15.63
N ASN A 29 -16.36 -20.16 -16.31
CA ASN A 29 -16.21 -18.78 -16.77
C ASN A 29 -16.36 -17.79 -15.61
N VAL A 30 -15.89 -16.55 -15.81
CA VAL A 30 -15.92 -15.50 -14.76
C VAL A 30 -17.32 -15.26 -14.23
N THR A 31 -18.32 -15.23 -15.12
CA THR A 31 -19.72 -14.97 -14.77
C THR A 31 -20.33 -16.12 -13.98
N GLU A 32 -20.01 -17.36 -14.36
CA GLU A 32 -20.44 -18.58 -13.67
C GLU A 32 -19.81 -18.63 -12.28
N ALA A 33 -18.50 -18.42 -12.18
CA ALA A 33 -17.77 -18.37 -10.93
C ALA A 33 -18.32 -17.31 -9.97
N ALA A 34 -18.57 -16.10 -10.47
CA ALA A 34 -19.14 -15.02 -9.65
C ALA A 34 -20.56 -15.35 -9.19
N SER A 35 -21.40 -15.90 -10.08
CA SER A 35 -22.76 -16.33 -9.73
C SER A 35 -22.73 -17.44 -8.68
N ASN A 36 -21.90 -18.47 -8.86
CA ASN A 36 -21.76 -19.59 -7.92
C ASN A 36 -21.33 -19.11 -6.54
N ILE A 37 -20.35 -18.19 -6.48
CA ILE A 37 -19.85 -17.62 -5.23
C ILE A 37 -20.94 -16.78 -4.55
N CYS A 38 -21.64 -15.90 -5.27
CA CYS A 38 -22.72 -15.09 -4.69
C CYS A 38 -23.91 -15.96 -4.23
N SER A 39 -24.29 -16.98 -4.99
CA SER A 39 -25.36 -17.91 -4.60
C SER A 39 -25.03 -18.74 -3.36
N THR A 40 -23.75 -19.03 -3.10
CA THR A 40 -23.32 -19.85 -1.96
C THR A 40 -22.94 -19.04 -0.72
N MET A 41 -22.38 -17.84 -0.90
CA MET A 41 -21.78 -17.04 0.17
C MET A 41 -22.62 -15.81 0.56
N GLY A 42 -23.63 -15.47 -0.24
CA GLY A 42 -24.54 -14.34 -0.02
C GLY A 42 -24.55 -13.34 -1.18
N GLU A 43 -25.67 -12.61 -1.31
CA GLU A 43 -25.82 -11.59 -2.34
C GLU A 43 -24.78 -10.46 -2.16
N ASP A 44 -24.22 -9.97 -3.27
CA ASP A 44 -23.21 -8.91 -3.35
C ASP A 44 -21.83 -9.16 -2.67
N VAL A 45 -21.47 -10.40 -2.35
CA VAL A 45 -20.12 -10.73 -1.81
C VAL A 45 -18.99 -10.36 -2.77
N LEU A 46 -19.21 -10.51 -4.07
CA LEU A 46 -18.17 -10.38 -5.09
C LEU A 46 -18.64 -9.52 -6.28
N PRO A 47 -18.08 -8.31 -6.44
CA PRO A 47 -18.31 -7.52 -7.65
C PRO A 47 -17.72 -8.18 -8.90
N THR A 48 -18.45 -8.14 -10.02
CA THR A 48 -18.05 -8.76 -11.30
C THR A 48 -16.68 -8.30 -11.79
N HIS A 49 -16.35 -7.00 -11.63
CA HIS A 49 -15.06 -6.46 -12.04
C HIS A 49 -13.89 -7.05 -11.23
N THR A 50 -14.09 -7.37 -9.95
CA THR A 50 -13.10 -8.02 -9.10
C THR A 50 -12.85 -9.45 -9.60
N ALA A 51 -13.91 -10.20 -9.91
CA ALA A 51 -13.79 -11.54 -10.46
C ALA A 51 -13.01 -11.54 -11.78
N GLN A 52 -13.32 -10.61 -12.70
CA GLN A 52 -12.61 -10.46 -13.97
C GLN A 52 -11.12 -10.16 -13.78
N HIS A 53 -10.78 -9.23 -12.89
CA HIS A 53 -9.39 -8.88 -12.60
C HIS A 53 -8.59 -10.10 -12.13
N TRP A 54 -9.13 -10.87 -11.19
CA TRP A 54 -8.48 -12.08 -10.67
C TRP A 54 -8.38 -13.20 -11.70
N PHE A 55 -9.41 -13.43 -12.49
CA PHE A 55 -9.37 -14.40 -13.58
C PHE A 55 -8.32 -14.07 -14.62
N ASN A 56 -8.16 -12.79 -14.98
CA ASN A 56 -7.08 -12.36 -15.88
C ASN A 56 -5.70 -12.60 -15.26
N ARG A 57 -5.54 -12.36 -13.95
CA ARG A 57 -4.31 -12.66 -13.21
C ARG A 57 -3.98 -14.17 -13.25
N PHE A 58 -4.98 -15.02 -13.02
CA PHE A 58 -4.81 -16.48 -13.07
C PHE A 58 -4.49 -17.00 -14.48
N LYS A 59 -5.13 -16.44 -15.53
CA LYS A 59 -4.80 -16.75 -16.93
C LYS A 59 -3.36 -16.41 -17.29
N ASN A 60 -2.80 -15.37 -16.68
CA ASN A 60 -1.40 -14.97 -16.85
C ASN A 60 -0.43 -15.81 -15.99
N GLY A 61 -0.90 -16.88 -15.33
CA GLY A 61 -0.08 -17.80 -14.53
C GLY A 61 0.24 -17.30 -13.12
N ASN A 62 -0.25 -16.13 -12.71
CA ASN A 62 -0.03 -15.60 -11.37
C ASN A 62 -1.16 -16.09 -10.43
N LEU A 63 -0.86 -17.10 -9.61
CA LEU A 63 -1.79 -17.71 -8.66
C LEU A 63 -1.64 -17.19 -7.23
N GLU A 64 -0.82 -16.15 -7.01
CA GLU A 64 -0.65 -15.57 -5.69
C GLU A 64 -1.92 -14.83 -5.25
N LEU A 65 -2.46 -15.24 -4.11
CA LEU A 65 -3.72 -14.71 -3.58
C LEU A 65 -3.53 -13.46 -2.72
N ASP A 66 -2.29 -13.18 -2.33
CA ASP A 66 -1.96 -12.01 -1.54
C ASP A 66 -1.83 -10.76 -2.41
N ASP A 67 -2.10 -9.63 -1.78
CA ASP A 67 -1.78 -8.34 -2.37
C ASP A 67 -0.25 -8.22 -2.39
N LEU A 68 0.29 -7.85 -3.55
CA LEU A 68 1.67 -7.40 -3.62
C LEU A 68 1.82 -6.19 -2.69
N PRO A 69 3.02 -6.00 -2.09
CA PRO A 69 3.30 -4.79 -1.34
C PRO A 69 2.90 -3.59 -2.19
N ARG A 70 2.00 -2.76 -1.65
CA ARG A 70 1.59 -1.54 -2.33
C ARG A 70 2.78 -0.60 -2.31
N TYR A 71 3.49 -0.53 -3.43
CA TYR A 71 4.44 0.55 -3.66
C TYR A 71 3.64 1.85 -3.80
N GLY A 72 3.54 2.58 -2.68
CA GLY A 72 2.98 3.93 -2.66
C GLY A 72 4.01 4.94 -3.18
N ARG A 73 3.77 6.24 -2.91
CA ARG A 73 4.78 7.27 -3.13
C ARG A 73 6.07 6.86 -2.37
N PRO A 74 7.25 6.85 -3.01
CA PRO A 74 8.48 6.49 -2.32
C PRO A 74 8.67 7.44 -1.14
N LEU A 75 8.68 6.87 0.05
CA LEU A 75 9.05 7.54 1.29
C LEU A 75 10.54 7.36 1.58
N GLU A 76 11.25 6.49 0.85
CA GLU A 76 12.69 6.31 0.99
C GLU A 76 13.41 7.57 0.49
N VAL A 77 13.51 8.55 1.38
CA VAL A 77 14.59 9.51 1.37
C VAL A 77 15.84 8.71 1.66
N ASP A 78 16.89 8.90 0.87
CA ASP A 78 18.20 8.34 1.19
C ASP A 78 18.69 8.95 2.51
N VAL A 79 18.52 8.18 3.59
CA VAL A 79 18.80 8.62 4.96
C VAL A 79 20.31 8.85 5.16
N ASP A 80 21.14 8.08 4.45
CA ASP A 80 22.59 8.22 4.57
C ASP A 80 23.07 9.47 3.84
N LEU A 81 22.50 9.76 2.66
CA LEU A 81 22.73 11.04 1.97
C LEU A 81 22.21 12.23 2.79
N LEU A 82 21.04 12.10 3.44
CA LEU A 82 20.51 13.14 4.33
C LEU A 82 21.45 13.40 5.51
N LYS A 83 21.99 12.37 6.17
CA LYS A 83 22.98 12.51 7.25
C LYS A 83 24.25 13.21 6.76
N GLN A 84 24.76 12.81 5.60
CA GLN A 84 25.97 13.40 5.02
C GLN A 84 25.79 14.90 4.77
N LEU A 85 24.64 15.33 4.22
CA LEU A 85 24.34 16.74 3.99
C LEU A 85 24.29 17.55 5.30
N ILE A 86 23.71 16.99 6.37
CA ILE A 86 23.64 17.65 7.68
C ILE A 86 25.02 17.76 8.34
N GLU A 87 25.86 16.73 8.19
CA GLU A 87 27.23 16.75 8.71
C GLU A 87 28.12 17.74 7.98
N GLN A 88 27.93 17.89 6.65
CA GLN A 88 28.64 18.86 5.84
C GLN A 88 28.22 20.30 6.17
N ASP A 89 26.92 20.58 6.25
CA ASP A 89 26.41 21.89 6.65
C ASP A 89 25.12 21.78 7.49
N PRO A 90 25.21 21.92 8.82
CA PRO A 90 24.05 21.85 9.71
C PRO A 90 23.11 23.07 9.61
N ARG A 91 23.47 24.10 8.82
CA ARG A 91 22.64 25.31 8.62
C ARG A 91 21.71 25.20 7.42
N LEU A 92 21.78 24.12 6.65
CA LEU A 92 20.91 23.91 5.50
C LEU A 92 19.43 23.92 5.90
N THR A 93 18.62 24.57 5.07
CA THR A 93 17.17 24.58 5.25
C THR A 93 16.55 23.28 4.74
N LEU A 94 15.36 22.94 5.25
CA LEU A 94 14.57 21.80 4.78
C LEU A 94 14.34 21.82 3.27
N ARG A 95 14.15 23.00 2.67
CA ARG A 95 13.98 23.15 1.21
C ARG A 95 15.24 22.80 0.44
N CYS A 96 16.40 23.30 0.88
CA CYS A 96 17.67 22.97 0.24
C CYS A 96 17.97 21.47 0.32
N LEU A 97 17.69 20.84 1.47
CA LEU A 97 17.84 19.39 1.63
C LEU A 97 16.88 18.63 0.70
N ALA A 98 15.62 19.06 0.59
CA ALA A 98 14.64 18.45 -0.28
C ALA A 98 15.02 18.54 -1.77
N GLU A 99 15.59 19.68 -2.19
CA GLU A 99 16.12 19.87 -3.55
C GLU A 99 17.29 18.93 -3.84
N HIS A 100 18.25 18.80 -2.91
CA HIS A 100 19.38 17.87 -3.07
C HIS A 100 18.94 16.40 -3.10
N LEU A 101 17.91 16.05 -2.32
CA LEU A 101 17.39 14.68 -2.20
C LEU A 101 16.30 14.35 -3.23
N GLY A 102 15.89 15.31 -4.06
CA GLY A 102 14.82 15.14 -5.05
C GLY A 102 13.46 14.75 -4.43
N CYS A 103 13.23 15.09 -3.16
CA CYS A 103 12.04 14.68 -2.41
C CYS A 103 11.25 15.89 -1.89
N SER A 104 10.12 15.64 -1.24
CA SER A 104 9.32 16.73 -0.65
C SER A 104 9.93 17.19 0.68
N TYR A 105 9.84 18.49 0.99
CA TYR A 105 10.32 19.03 2.27
C TYR A 105 9.68 18.35 3.49
N VAL A 106 8.41 17.92 3.38
CA VAL A 106 7.70 17.17 4.42
C VAL A 106 8.35 15.81 4.67
N ALA A 107 8.86 15.15 3.62
CA ALA A 107 9.58 13.89 3.77
C ALA A 107 10.90 14.11 4.53
N VAL A 108 11.66 15.15 4.17
CA VAL A 108 12.91 15.51 4.88
C VAL A 108 12.63 15.82 6.34
N GLU A 109 11.62 16.62 6.64
CA GLU A 109 11.24 16.99 8.02
C GLU A 109 10.92 15.75 8.87
N LYS A 110 10.12 14.81 8.34
CA LYS A 110 9.81 13.55 9.02
C LYS A 110 11.07 12.75 9.34
N HIS A 111 11.97 12.57 8.36
CA HIS A 111 13.20 11.80 8.57
C HIS A 111 14.14 12.49 9.57
N LEU A 112 14.21 13.83 9.59
CA LEU A 112 15.00 14.55 10.59
C LEU A 112 14.46 14.33 12.01
N ILE A 113 13.14 14.30 12.19
CA ILE A 113 12.51 14.00 13.48
C ILE A 113 12.81 12.55 13.89
N GLU A 114 12.71 11.59 12.97
CA GLU A 114 13.07 10.19 13.22
C GLU A 114 14.55 10.01 13.59
N LEU A 115 15.43 10.82 13.01
CA LEU A 115 16.86 10.89 13.34
C LEU A 115 17.16 11.65 14.65
N GLY A 116 16.14 12.22 15.31
CA GLY A 116 16.29 13.01 16.53
C GLY A 116 17.00 14.36 16.32
N LYS A 117 17.05 14.85 15.07
CA LYS A 117 17.67 16.14 14.74
C LYS A 117 16.66 17.26 14.99
N THR A 118 17.11 18.30 15.68
CA THR A 118 16.33 19.52 15.93
C THR A 118 17.14 20.73 15.53
N TRP A 119 16.45 21.73 14.99
CA TRP A 119 17.09 22.99 14.63
C TRP A 119 17.37 23.80 15.90
N LYS A 120 18.58 24.38 15.97
CA LYS A 120 19.03 25.22 17.10
C LYS A 120 19.71 26.46 16.55
N TYR A 121 19.52 27.59 17.24
CA TYR A 121 20.25 28.80 16.95
C TYR A 121 21.75 28.62 17.21
N GLY A 122 22.56 29.29 16.40
CA GLY A 122 24.00 29.40 16.65
C GLY A 122 24.28 30.15 17.95
N VAL A 123 25.40 29.83 18.59
CA VAL A 123 25.89 30.57 19.76
C VAL A 123 26.38 31.93 19.30
N TRP A 124 25.91 33.00 19.95
CA TRP A 124 26.41 34.35 19.71
C TRP A 124 27.79 34.51 20.35
N ILE A 125 28.77 34.98 19.58
CA ILE A 125 30.13 35.23 20.04
C ILE A 125 30.38 36.74 19.94
N PRO A 126 30.64 37.45 21.06
CA PRO A 126 30.99 38.86 21.03
C PRO A 126 32.28 39.08 20.24
N HIS A 127 32.30 40.11 19.40
CA HIS A 127 33.54 40.59 18.78
C HIS A 127 34.33 41.44 19.79
N GLU A 128 35.65 41.47 19.65
CA GLU A 128 36.51 42.44 20.35
C GLU A 128 36.35 43.87 19.81
#